data_AF-A0A352YXH1-F1
#
_entry.id   AF-A0A352YXH1-F1
#
_cell.length_a   1.000
_cell.length_b   1.000
_cell.length_c   1.000
_cell.angle_alpha   90.00
_cell.angle_beta   90.00
_cell.angle_gamma   90.00
#
_symmetry.space_group_name_H-M   'P 1'
#
loop_
_entity.id
_entity.type
_entity.pdbx_description
1 polymer ?
#
loop_
_entity_poly.entity_id
_entity_poly.type
_entity_poly.pdbx_seq_one_letter_code
_entity_poly.pdbx_strand_id
1 'polypeptide(L)'
;MNATIENEKVRKYNLFPTFGDSYGTGWNVMLDNFLRLLLVVFVLGILTGPMKGIQFNLDEGHFKNFPWHWDGSWAQIFGLASVGAFAIFIGLLALAYTFLALPVVRYGAKMIFVESVRRQKPDFEWLIRGFWTNYLNIILANLLVFGLVAIGFFALIVPGIIIACRLAFVP
;
A
#
# COMPACT_ATOMS: atom_id res chain seq x y z
N MET A 1 -30.34 -16.40 33.97
CA MET A 1 -29.96 -15.36 32.99
C MET A 1 -28.86 -15.95 32.09
N ASN A 2 -29.02 -16.75 31.03
CA ASN A 2 -30.06 -17.06 30.02
C ASN A 2 -30.39 -16.00 28.96
N ALA A 3 -29.38 -15.35 28.37
CA ALA A 3 -29.56 -14.56 27.14
C ALA A 3 -28.34 -14.45 26.18
N THR A 4 -27.26 -15.22 26.37
CA THR A 4 -26.03 -15.06 25.54
C THR A 4 -25.63 -16.28 24.70
N ILE A 5 -26.40 -17.37 24.71
CA ILE A 5 -26.04 -18.59 23.96
C ILE A 5 -26.74 -18.66 22.60
N GLU A 6 -27.76 -17.84 22.35
CA GLU A 6 -28.40 -17.71 21.04
C GLU A 6 -27.74 -16.61 20.20
N ASN A 7 -26.63 -16.89 19.51
CA ASN A 7 -26.26 -16.32 18.19
C ASN A 7 -24.83 -16.63 17.75
N GLU A 8 -24.36 -17.86 17.91
CA GLU A 8 -23.19 -18.31 17.15
C GLU A 8 -23.45 -19.69 16.57
N LYS A 9 -24.31 -19.73 15.54
CA LYS A 9 -24.23 -20.81 14.56
C LYS A 9 -22.84 -20.73 13.95
N VAL A 10 -21.89 -21.50 14.48
CA VAL A 10 -20.59 -21.72 13.87
C VAL A 10 -20.87 -22.29 12.48
N ARG A 11 -20.82 -21.41 11.47
CA ARG A 11 -21.17 -21.76 10.11
C ARG A 11 -20.13 -22.76 9.60
N LYS A 12 -20.55 -24.01 9.39
CA LYS A 12 -19.71 -25.08 8.86
C LYS A 12 -19.72 -24.99 7.34
N TYR A 13 -18.59 -24.61 6.75
CA TYR A 13 -18.34 -24.83 5.33
C TYR A 13 -17.69 -26.20 5.19
N ASN A 14 -18.31 -27.09 4.42
CA ASN A 14 -17.65 -28.30 3.95
C ASN A 14 -16.70 -27.88 2.83
N LEU A 15 -15.42 -28.18 2.99
CA LEU A 15 -14.39 -27.89 2.02
C LEU A 15 -14.09 -29.17 1.25
N PHE A 16 -14.57 -29.26 0.01
CA PHE A 16 -14.17 -30.27 -0.94
C PHE A 16 -12.97 -29.75 -1.74
N PRO A 17 -11.96 -30.59 -2.03
CA PRO A 17 -10.78 -30.20 -2.82
C PRO A 17 -11.13 -30.12 -4.32
N THR A 18 -12.10 -29.27 -4.67
CA THR A 18 -12.47 -28.96 -6.04
C THR A 18 -12.38 -27.45 -6.27
N PHE A 19 -12.04 -27.06 -7.51
CA PHE A 19 -11.91 -25.65 -7.87
C PHE A 19 -13.21 -24.88 -7.63
N GLY A 20 -14.35 -25.44 -8.06
CA GLY A 20 -15.66 -24.81 -7.90
C GLY A 20 -16.06 -24.60 -6.43
N ASP A 21 -15.78 -25.58 -5.57
CA ASP A 21 -16.13 -25.50 -4.16
C ASP A 21 -15.23 -24.52 -3.38
N SER A 22 -13.98 -24.36 -3.80
CA SER A 22 -13.05 -23.36 -3.24
C SER A 22 -13.53 -21.93 -3.51
N TYR A 23 -13.95 -21.63 -4.75
CA TYR A 23 -14.51 -20.32 -5.10
C TYR A 23 -15.90 -20.10 -4.49
N GLY A 24 -16.77 -21.11 -4.52
CA GLY A 24 -18.11 -21.05 -3.94
C GLY A 24 -18.09 -20.81 -2.43
N THR A 25 -17.18 -21.49 -1.72
CA THR A 25 -16.97 -21.26 -0.28
C THR A 25 -16.44 -19.85 -0.03
N GLY A 26 -15.51 -19.35 -0.84
CA GLY A 26 -15.02 -17.97 -0.74
C GLY A 26 -16.14 -16.94 -0.93
N TRP A 27 -17.01 -17.14 -1.91
CA TRP A 27 -18.17 -16.28 -2.16
C TRP A 27 -19.16 -16.28 -0.99
N ASN A 28 -19.46 -17.47 -0.44
CA ASN A 28 -20.32 -17.61 0.74
C ASN A 28 -19.74 -16.88 1.96
N VAL A 29 -18.43 -17.02 2.21
CA VAL A 29 -17.74 -16.30 3.31
C VAL A 29 -17.82 -14.79 3.14
N MET A 30 -17.67 -14.29 1.90
CA MET A 30 -17.77 -12.86 1.59
C MET A 30 -19.19 -12.34 1.82
N LEU A 31 -20.22 -13.07 1.35
CA LEU A 31 -21.61 -12.67 1.54
C LEU A 31 -22.04 -12.72 3.01
N ASP A 32 -21.55 -13.71 3.76
CA ASP A 32 -21.88 -13.88 5.18
C ASP A 32 -21.35 -12.75 6.06
N ASN A 33 -20.21 -12.15 5.69
CA ASN A 33 -19.62 -11.01 6.40
C ASN A 33 -19.62 -9.72 5.57
N PHE A 34 -20.53 -9.62 4.59
CA PHE A 34 -20.49 -8.62 3.53
C PHE A 34 -20.39 -7.19 4.05
N LEU A 35 -21.30 -6.76 4.94
CA LEU A 35 -21.34 -5.39 5.47
C LEU A 35 -20.01 -4.97 6.12
N ARG A 36 -19.41 -5.91 6.84
CA ARG A 36 -18.22 -5.68 7.66
C ARG A 36 -16.97 -5.61 6.80
N LEU A 37 -16.83 -6.53 5.84
CA LEU A 37 -15.77 -6.49 4.84
C LEU A 37 -15.89 -5.28 3.91
N LEU A 38 -17.11 -4.93 3.51
CA LEU A 38 -17.39 -3.75 2.68
C LEU A 38 -16.99 -2.45 3.40
N LEU A 39 -17.27 -2.32 4.69
CA LEU A 39 -16.85 -1.15 5.47
C LEU A 39 -15.31 -1.08 5.52
N VAL A 40 -14.61 -2.19 5.71
CA VAL A 40 -13.13 -2.22 5.60
C VAL A 40 -12.66 -1.75 4.24
N VAL A 41 -13.30 -2.22 3.16
CA VAL A 41 -12.97 -1.80 1.80
C VAL A 41 -13.21 -0.31 1.59
N PHE A 42 -14.28 0.27 2.13
CA PHE A 42 -14.51 1.72 2.06
C PHE A 42 -13.46 2.51 2.84
N VAL A 43 -13.13 2.09 4.06
CA VAL A 43 -12.07 2.72 4.86
C VAL A 43 -10.74 2.65 4.12
N LEU A 44 -10.40 1.51 3.52
CA LEU A 44 -9.21 1.38 2.67
C LEU A 44 -9.31 2.24 1.42
N GLY A 45 -10.48 2.37 0.81
CA GLY A 45 -10.72 3.25 -0.32
C GLY A 45 -10.44 4.70 0.03
N ILE A 46 -10.84 5.16 1.21
CA ILE A 46 -10.59 6.54 1.69
C ILE A 46 -9.12 6.73 2.08
N LEU A 47 -8.49 5.75 2.73
CA LEU A 47 -7.09 5.85 3.14
C LEU A 47 -6.12 5.73 1.94
N THR A 48 -6.41 4.85 0.99
CA THR A 48 -5.55 4.62 -0.18
C THR A 48 -5.94 5.47 -1.40
N GLY A 49 -7.16 6.00 -1.42
CA GLY A 49 -7.71 6.85 -2.47
C GLY A 49 -6.91 8.12 -2.76
N PRO A 50 -6.54 8.95 -1.76
CA PRO A 50 -5.75 10.15 -2.03
C PRO A 50 -4.40 9.81 -2.66
N MET A 51 -3.79 8.65 -2.34
CA MET A 51 -2.51 8.29 -2.94
C MET A 51 -2.58 7.88 -4.40
N LYS A 52 -3.74 7.42 -4.90
CA LYS A 52 -3.92 7.13 -6.33
C LYS A 52 -4.21 8.39 -7.14
N GLY A 53 -4.87 9.37 -6.52
CA GLY A 53 -5.14 10.69 -7.13
C GLY A 53 -3.94 11.64 -7.06
N ILE A 54 -3.09 11.49 -6.04
CA ILE A 54 -1.78 12.15 -5.97
C ILE A 54 -0.81 11.33 -6.83
N GLN A 55 -0.98 11.42 -8.14
CA GLN A 55 0.14 11.14 -9.03
C GLN A 55 1.16 12.25 -8.76
N PHE A 56 2.25 11.91 -8.08
CA PHE A 56 3.48 12.71 -8.15
C PHE A 56 4.04 12.57 -9.57
N ASN A 57 3.32 13.16 -10.53
CA ASN A 57 3.90 13.50 -11.82
C ASN A 57 4.94 14.57 -11.51
N LEU A 58 6.16 14.11 -11.22
CA LEU A 58 7.38 14.85 -11.49
C LEU A 58 7.51 14.93 -13.01
N ASP A 59 6.51 15.53 -13.65
CA ASP A 59 6.47 15.67 -15.09
C ASP A 59 7.66 16.56 -15.45
N GLU A 60 8.44 16.16 -16.45
CA GLU A 60 9.58 16.94 -16.95
C GLU A 60 9.15 18.39 -17.31
N GLY A 61 7.85 18.62 -17.53
CA GLY A 61 7.21 19.93 -17.70
C GLY A 61 7.30 20.89 -16.51
N HIS A 62 7.40 20.41 -15.26
CA HIS A 62 7.64 21.28 -14.08
C HIS A 62 9.09 21.78 -14.00
N PHE A 63 10.04 21.03 -14.57
CA PHE A 63 11.44 21.48 -14.73
C PHE A 63 11.62 22.38 -15.95
N LYS A 64 10.80 22.21 -16.99
CA LYS A 64 10.89 22.99 -18.25
C LYS A 64 10.29 24.40 -18.14
N ASN A 65 9.28 24.58 -17.29
CA ASN A 65 8.72 25.90 -16.96
C ASN A 65 9.40 26.57 -15.78
N PHE A 66 10.52 26.04 -15.28
CA PHE A 66 11.32 26.73 -14.28
C PHE A 66 11.85 28.01 -14.94
N PRO A 67 11.39 29.21 -14.54
CA PRO A 67 11.86 30.43 -15.14
C PRO A 67 13.31 30.61 -14.71
N TRP A 68 14.24 30.14 -15.53
CA TRP A 68 15.68 30.44 -15.42
C TRP A 68 15.98 31.91 -15.73
N HIS A 69 14.97 32.79 -15.74
CA HIS A 69 15.18 34.22 -15.59
C HIS A 69 15.32 34.47 -14.07
N TRP A 70 16.55 34.73 -13.64
CA TRP A 70 16.81 35.27 -12.31
C TRP A 70 16.89 36.78 -12.48
N ASP A 71 15.84 37.50 -12.12
CA ASP A 71 15.86 38.97 -12.12
C ASP A 71 16.54 39.56 -10.86
N GLY A 72 16.98 38.69 -9.93
CA GLY A 72 17.60 39.07 -8.66
C GLY A 72 16.63 39.71 -7.65
N SER A 73 15.33 39.76 -7.98
CA SER A 73 14.30 40.30 -7.11
C SER A 73 14.13 39.42 -5.87
N TRP A 74 14.23 40.04 -4.71
CA TRP A 74 13.95 39.40 -3.43
C TRP A 74 12.55 38.76 -3.41
N ALA A 75 11.56 39.36 -4.08
CA ALA A 75 10.21 38.80 -4.18
C ALA A 75 10.17 37.46 -4.93
N GLN A 76 10.96 37.30 -6.00
CA GLN A 76 11.03 36.05 -6.76
C GLN A 76 11.76 34.96 -5.96
N ILE A 77 12.83 35.31 -5.24
CA ILE A 77 13.57 34.39 -4.36
C ILE A 77 12.66 33.89 -3.22
N PHE A 78 11.93 34.77 -2.55
CA PHE A 78 10.99 34.39 -1.49
C PHE A 78 9.80 33.60 -2.05
N GLY A 79 9.27 33.94 -3.22
CA GLY A 79 8.20 33.18 -3.88
C GLY A 79 8.63 31.76 -4.25
N LEU A 80 9.80 31.60 -4.86
CA LEU A 80 10.36 30.30 -5.23
C LEU A 80 10.72 29.46 -3.99
N ALA A 81 11.33 30.08 -2.98
CA ALA A 81 11.72 29.40 -1.75
C ALA A 81 10.50 28.96 -0.93
N SER A 82 9.47 29.79 -0.81
CA SER A 82 8.25 29.45 -0.06
C SER A 82 7.43 28.35 -0.74
N VAL A 83 7.24 28.42 -2.06
CA VAL A 83 6.52 27.39 -2.82
C VAL A 83 7.33 26.09 -2.87
N GLY A 84 8.65 26.17 -3.08
CA GLY A 84 9.54 25.02 -3.07
C GLY A 84 9.58 24.32 -1.72
N ALA A 85 9.70 25.08 -0.62
CA ALA A 85 9.69 24.53 0.73
C ALA A 85 8.35 23.85 1.05
N PHE A 86 7.22 24.43 0.64
CA PHE A 86 5.90 23.85 0.85
C PHE A 86 5.71 22.55 0.06
N ALA A 87 6.14 22.53 -1.21
CA ALA A 87 6.08 21.34 -2.05
C ALA A 87 6.94 20.19 -1.49
N ILE A 88 8.16 20.48 -1.03
CA ILE A 88 9.04 19.49 -0.39
C ILE A 88 8.42 18.96 0.90
N PHE A 89 7.83 19.83 1.74
CA PHE A 89 7.20 19.43 2.98
C PHE A 89 6.01 18.49 2.76
N ILE A 90 5.12 18.82 1.83
CA ILE A 90 3.98 17.96 1.45
C ILE A 90 4.47 16.65 0.82
N GLY A 91 5.49 16.71 -0.04
CA GLY A 91 6.10 15.52 -0.64
C GLY A 91 6.71 14.59 0.41
N LEU A 92 7.39 15.13 1.42
CA LEU A 92 7.96 14.36 2.52
C LEU A 92 6.86 13.71 3.38
N LEU A 93 5.80 14.45 3.72
CA LEU A 93 4.66 13.89 4.45
C LEU A 93 3.96 12.78 3.67
N ALA A 94 3.77 12.95 2.37
CA ALA A 94 3.18 11.93 1.52
C ALA A 94 4.08 10.69 1.40
N LEU A 95 5.39 10.88 1.25
CA LEU A 95 6.36 9.79 1.25
C LEU A 95 6.31 9.04 2.59
N ALA A 96 6.35 9.75 3.71
CA ALA A 96 6.22 9.15 5.04
C ALA A 96 4.91 8.36 5.17
N TYR A 97 3.78 8.90 4.72
CA TYR A 97 2.50 8.19 4.73
C TYR A 97 2.51 6.92 3.85
N THR A 98 2.97 7.03 2.60
CA THR A 98 3.05 5.91 1.66
C THR A 98 3.99 4.80 2.15
N PHE A 99 5.09 5.17 2.80
CA PHE A 99 6.13 4.25 3.21
C PHE A 99 5.88 3.64 4.60
N LEU A 100 5.36 4.41 5.57
CA LEU A 100 5.16 3.97 6.96
C LEU A 100 3.72 3.51 7.24
N ALA A 101 2.73 4.31 6.87
CA ALA A 101 1.35 4.06 7.27
C ALA A 101 0.64 3.06 6.34
N LEU A 102 0.84 3.17 5.02
CA LEU A 102 0.16 2.32 4.05
C LEU A 102 0.45 0.83 4.20
N PRO A 103 1.72 0.37 4.37
CA PRO A 103 2.00 -1.06 4.48
C PRO A 103 1.33 -1.67 5.71
N VAL A 104 1.29 -0.90 6.81
CA VAL A 104 0.65 -1.30 8.07
C VAL A 104 -0.85 -1.45 7.91
N VAL A 105 -1.51 -0.47 7.29
CA VAL A 105 -2.96 -0.51 7.01
C VAL A 105 -3.31 -1.68 6.08
N ARG A 106 -2.52 -1.88 5.02
CA ARG A 106 -2.73 -3.00 4.06
C ARG A 106 -2.53 -4.36 4.73
N TYR A 107 -1.58 -4.47 5.66
CA TYR A 107 -1.38 -5.68 6.44
C TYR A 107 -2.59 -5.95 7.36
N GLY A 108 -3.03 -4.94 8.12
CA GLY A 108 -4.21 -5.06 8.99
C GLY A 108 -5.47 -5.45 8.22
N ALA A 109 -5.67 -4.87 7.03
CA ALA A 109 -6.76 -5.25 6.14
C ALA A 109 -6.72 -6.73 5.73
N LYS A 110 -5.56 -7.23 5.28
CA LYS A 110 -5.39 -8.64 4.91
C LYS A 110 -5.72 -9.57 6.09
N MET A 111 -5.34 -9.20 7.31
CA MET A 111 -5.69 -9.97 8.51
C MET A 111 -7.20 -10.06 8.73
N ILE A 112 -7.94 -8.98 8.52
CA ILE A 112 -9.41 -8.99 8.64
C ILE A 112 -10.06 -9.94 7.62
N PHE A 113 -9.53 -10.03 6.40
CA PHE A 113 -9.98 -11.01 5.40
C PHE A 113 -9.59 -12.45 5.77
N VAL A 114 -8.46 -12.65 6.45
CA VAL A 114 -8.08 -14.00 6.93
C VAL A 114 -8.99 -14.43 8.07
N GLU A 115 -9.38 -13.52 8.95
CA GLU A 115 -10.29 -13.81 10.07
C GLU A 115 -11.70 -14.16 9.62
N SER A 116 -12.20 -13.50 8.57
CA SER A 116 -13.49 -13.85 7.98
C SER A 116 -13.49 -15.28 7.44
N VAL A 117 -12.37 -15.74 6.85
CA VAL A 117 -12.18 -17.15 6.44
C VAL A 117 -12.05 -18.08 7.65
N ARG A 118 -11.41 -17.61 8.74
CA ARG A 118 -11.28 -18.35 10.01
C ARG A 118 -12.57 -18.37 10.84
N ARG A 119 -13.68 -17.86 10.31
CA ARG A 119 -14.99 -17.86 10.98
C ARG A 119 -15.01 -17.03 12.26
N GLN A 120 -14.10 -16.06 12.38
CA GLN A 120 -14.11 -15.08 13.46
C GLN A 120 -14.79 -13.81 12.96
N LYS A 121 -15.47 -13.09 13.86
CA LYS A 121 -16.16 -11.85 13.51
C LYS A 121 -15.10 -10.80 13.11
N PRO A 122 -15.07 -10.31 11.86
CA PRO A 122 -14.00 -9.44 11.39
C PRO A 122 -14.07 -8.04 12.03
N ASP A 123 -13.29 -7.73 13.07
CA ASP A 123 -13.37 -6.44 13.77
C ASP A 123 -12.37 -5.40 13.23
N PHE A 124 -12.78 -4.12 13.22
CA PHE A 124 -11.94 -2.98 12.79
C PHE A 124 -10.72 -2.77 13.67
N GLU A 125 -10.77 -3.26 14.89
CA GLU A 125 -9.67 -3.20 15.84
C GLU A 125 -8.38 -3.79 15.24
N TRP A 126 -8.49 -4.82 14.41
CA TRP A 126 -7.34 -5.42 13.72
C TRP A 126 -6.64 -4.49 12.74
N LEU A 127 -7.34 -3.51 12.15
CA LEU A 127 -6.73 -2.51 11.28
C LEU A 127 -5.78 -1.60 12.08
N ILE A 128 -6.19 -1.22 13.29
CA ILE A 128 -5.45 -0.31 14.17
C ILE A 128 -4.36 -1.08 14.95
N ARG A 129 -4.62 -2.33 15.33
CA ARG A 129 -3.70 -3.18 16.11
C ARG A 129 -2.34 -3.39 15.43
N GLY A 130 -2.30 -3.30 14.10
CA GLY A 130 -1.06 -3.30 13.30
C GLY A 130 -0.12 -2.16 13.66
N PHE A 131 -0.64 -0.98 14.01
CA PHE A 131 0.16 0.17 14.44
C PHE A 131 0.70 0.04 15.86
N TRP A 132 0.01 -0.66 16.74
CA TRP A 132 0.37 -0.71 18.16
C TRP A 132 1.27 -1.89 18.53
N THR A 133 1.05 -3.07 17.94
CA THR A 133 1.71 -4.31 18.42
C THR A 133 2.93 -4.70 17.59
N ASN A 134 2.87 -4.54 16.27
CA ASN A 134 3.85 -5.11 15.34
C ASN A 134 4.29 -4.13 14.25
N TYR A 135 4.19 -2.83 14.50
CA TYR A 135 4.47 -1.77 13.51
C TYR A 135 5.86 -1.91 12.88
N LEU A 136 6.91 -2.06 13.70
CA LEU A 136 8.28 -2.19 13.21
C LEU A 136 8.48 -3.46 12.38
N ASN A 137 7.93 -4.60 12.81
CA ASN A 137 8.05 -5.85 12.08
C ASN A 137 7.42 -5.76 10.69
N ILE A 138 6.26 -5.09 10.58
CA ILE A 138 5.55 -4.90 9.31
C ILE A 138 6.36 -3.99 8.36
N ILE A 139 6.90 -2.88 8.88
CA ILE A 139 7.69 -1.95 8.07
C ILE A 139 9.01 -2.59 7.64
N LEU A 140 9.68 -3.30 8.55
CA LEU A 140 10.95 -3.94 8.29
C LEU A 140 10.80 -5.04 7.23
N ALA A 141 9.69 -5.79 7.26
CA ALA A 141 9.38 -6.76 6.21
C ALA A 141 9.20 -6.08 4.85
N ASN A 142 8.48 -4.96 4.78
CA ASN A 142 8.30 -4.22 3.52
C ASN A 142 9.61 -3.61 3.01
N LEU A 143 10.45 -3.09 3.91
CA LEU A 143 11.78 -2.57 3.60
C LEU A 143 12.71 -3.69 3.10
N LEU A 144 12.65 -4.88 3.71
CA LEU A 144 13.44 -6.03 3.30
C LEU A 144 13.01 -6.50 1.90
N VAL A 145 11.71 -6.60 1.62
CA VAL A 145 11.21 -6.94 0.29
C VAL A 145 11.68 -5.90 -0.73
N PHE A 146 11.59 -4.62 -0.42
CA PHE A 146 12.09 -3.56 -1.30
C PHE A 146 13.59 -3.69 -1.57
N GLY A 147 14.40 -3.89 -0.52
CA GLY A 147 15.85 -4.08 -0.63
C GLY A 147 16.22 -5.32 -1.44
N LEU A 148 15.53 -6.45 -1.21
CA LEU A 148 15.73 -7.68 -1.97
C LEU A 148 15.42 -7.49 -3.46
N VAL A 149 14.32 -6.80 -3.77
CA VAL A 149 13.93 -6.47 -5.15
C VAL A 149 14.98 -5.56 -5.79
N ALA A 150 15.45 -4.52 -5.10
CA ALA A 150 16.48 -3.62 -5.60
C ALA A 150 17.81 -4.33 -5.89
N ILE A 151 18.27 -5.21 -4.98
CA ILE A 151 19.47 -6.03 -5.17
C ILE A 151 19.27 -6.99 -6.35
N GLY A 152 18.09 -7.60 -6.47
CA GLY A 152 17.75 -8.48 -7.60
C GLY A 152 17.79 -7.75 -8.94
N PHE A 153 17.25 -6.52 -9.01
CA PHE A 153 17.35 -5.69 -10.20
C PHE A 153 18.79 -5.31 -10.53
N PHE A 154 19.60 -4.95 -9.54
CA PHE A 154 21.00 -4.63 -9.77
C PHE A 154 21.78 -5.83 -10.30
N ALA A 155 21.55 -7.01 -9.71
CA ALA A 155 22.17 -8.27 -10.15
C ALA A 155 21.75 -8.70 -11.57
N LEU A 156 20.61 -8.23 -12.08
CA LEU A 156 20.16 -8.49 -13.46
C LEU A 156 20.62 -7.40 -14.45
N ILE A 157 20.50 -6.13 -14.08
CA ILE A 157 20.81 -4.99 -14.96
C ILE A 157 22.31 -4.91 -15.24
N VAL A 158 23.17 -5.08 -14.21
CA VAL A 158 24.63 -4.96 -14.36
C VAL A 158 25.20 -5.96 -15.38
N PRO A 159 24.97 -7.28 -15.28
CA PRO A 159 25.45 -8.21 -16.30
C PRO A 159 24.74 -8.03 -17.64
N GLY A 160 23.46 -7.66 -17.64
CA GLY A 160 22.70 -7.38 -18.86
C GLY A 160 23.33 -6.26 -19.71
N ILE A 161 23.71 -5.15 -19.07
CA ILE A 161 24.38 -4.02 -19.74
C ILE A 161 25.77 -4.43 -20.24
N ILE A 162 26.54 -5.17 -19.44
CA ILE A 162 27.89 -5.63 -19.84
C ILE A 162 27.82 -6.49 -21.11
N ILE A 163 26.87 -7.41 -21.18
CA ILE A 163 26.66 -8.28 -22.34
C ILE A 163 26.16 -7.46 -23.54
N ALA A 164 25.20 -6.55 -23.34
CA ALA A 164 24.67 -5.70 -24.41
C ALA A 164 25.76 -4.82 -25.04
N CYS A 165 26.58 -4.16 -24.22
CA CYS A 165 27.73 -3.40 -24.69
C CYS A 165 28.73 -4.30 -25.43
N ARG A 166 28.99 -5.52 -24.94
CA ARG A 166 29.90 -6.44 -25.62
C ARG A 166 29.37 -6.91 -26.98
N LEU A 167 28.07 -7.23 -27.11
CA LEU A 167 27.48 -7.62 -28.40
C LEU A 167 27.38 -6.45 -29.38
N ALA A 168 27.10 -5.23 -28.93
CA ALA A 168 26.98 -4.08 -29.81
C ALA A 168 28.30 -3.71 -30.52
N PHE A 169 29.45 -4.04 -29.92
CA PHE A 169 30.78 -3.74 -30.47
C PHE A 169 31.53 -4.96 -31.02
N VAL A 170 30.87 -6.12 -31.11
CA VAL A 170 31.38 -7.29 -31.83
C VAL A 170 30.64 -7.35 -33.18
N PRO A 171 31.29 -7.03 -34.32
CA PRO A 171 30.76 -7.36 -35.64
C PRO A 171 30.72 -8.87 -35.89
#